data_AF-A0A0M2UUU5-F1
#
_entry.id   AF-A0A0M2UUU5-F1
#
_cell.length_a   1.000
_cell.length_b   1.000
_cell.length_c   1.000
_cell.angle_alpha   90.00
_cell.angle_beta   90.00
_cell.angle_gamma   90.00
#
_symmetry.space_group_name_H-M   'P 1'
#
loop_
_entity.id
_entity.type
_entity.pdbx_description
1 polymer ?
#
loop_
_entity_poly.entity_id
_entity_poly.type
_entity_poly.pdbx_seq_one_letter_code
_entity_poly.pdbx_strand_id
1 'polypeptide(L)'
;MKKFLRSGNHYIWLTAGTLTVSLLMISGLIVLIMINGFDIFWPRQIVRFTLRDGTAVMGEVAERELVPHQKGAYRTKLKVGNRDVYGMDFRWIDNADIVSQTYPVHALTVERREWGNLYGFLYGLRRNEGVQPLKAEGLASLLAENHALYKKIRYVEKKEIGNINYRMEKFRLALEGLKSQHPSEKIQNKIDAVMARMEHLENSYREKEATLVALYEKAREKELVVLLADGREEIVPVFQIIRFYAPNEMGIFSKTGFYFAKFWEFVWDDPREANTEGGVFPAIFGTVMMVLIMSIAVVPLGVLTAVYLKEYAGDSFVSRLVRISVSNLAGVPSIVFGVFGLGFFIYFWAGGLTNSFFLMRCQPLRMERGVSCGQRSPCRS
;
A
#
# COMPACT_ATOMS: atom_id res chain seq x y z
N MET A 1 57.92 17.22 1.94
CA MET A 1 56.94 16.93 0.86
C MET A 1 57.34 15.81 -0.10
N LYS A 2 58.48 15.85 -0.81
CA LYS A 2 58.83 14.82 -1.83
C LYS A 2 58.89 13.35 -1.31
N LYS A 3 59.32 13.12 -0.06
CA LYS A 3 59.30 11.78 0.58
C LYS A 3 57.88 11.27 0.87
N PHE A 4 56.96 12.15 1.26
CA PHE A 4 55.56 11.81 1.57
C PHE A 4 54.73 11.51 0.32
N LEU A 5 55.01 12.22 -0.78
CA LEU A 5 54.43 11.94 -2.09
C LEU A 5 54.95 10.62 -2.68
N ARG A 6 56.23 10.29 -2.46
CA ARG A 6 56.81 9.02 -2.93
C ARG A 6 56.39 7.80 -2.11
N SER A 7 56.00 7.95 -0.85
CA SER A 7 55.65 6.81 0.01
C SER A 7 54.24 6.25 -0.24
N GLY A 8 53.41 6.88 -1.09
CA GLY A 8 52.03 6.46 -1.34
C GLY A 8 51.07 6.69 -0.17
N ASN A 9 51.56 7.10 1.01
CA ASN A 9 50.75 7.31 2.22
C ASN A 9 49.62 8.33 2.03
N HIS A 10 49.80 9.32 1.15
CA HIS A 10 48.76 10.29 0.83
C HIS A 10 47.52 9.64 0.20
N TYR A 11 47.68 8.60 -0.62
CA TYR A 11 46.54 7.84 -1.15
C TYR A 11 45.78 7.09 -0.05
N ILE A 12 46.50 6.54 0.94
CA ILE A 12 45.88 5.84 2.09
C ILE A 12 45.07 6.82 2.94
N TRP A 13 45.63 8.00 3.24
CA TRP A 13 44.90 9.05 3.97
C TRP A 13 43.71 9.58 3.18
N LEU A 14 43.83 9.69 1.85
CA LEU A 14 42.75 10.14 0.98
C LEU A 14 41.63 9.10 0.89
N THR A 15 41.94 7.81 0.73
CA THR A 15 40.93 6.74 0.70
C THR A 15 40.27 6.55 2.07
N ALA A 16 41.05 6.57 3.15
CA ALA A 16 40.51 6.52 4.51
C ALA A 16 39.62 7.73 4.80
N GLY A 17 40.07 8.95 4.46
CA GLY A 17 39.28 10.17 4.61
C GLY A 17 38.00 10.15 3.79
N THR A 18 38.07 9.67 2.54
CA THR A 18 36.88 9.50 1.67
C THR A 18 35.90 8.51 2.28
N LEU A 19 36.38 7.35 2.76
CA LEU A 19 35.54 6.36 3.43
C LEU A 19 34.87 6.93 4.68
N THR A 20 35.61 7.67 5.52
CA THR A 20 35.06 8.33 6.71
C THR A 20 33.97 9.34 6.33
N VAL A 21 34.20 10.17 5.32
CA VAL A 21 33.18 11.12 4.84
C VAL A 21 31.95 10.38 4.31
N SER A 22 32.12 9.32 3.53
CA SER A 22 31.00 8.51 3.03
C SER A 22 30.19 7.90 4.18
N LEU A 23 30.85 7.34 5.20
CA LEU A 23 30.18 6.79 6.37
C LEU A 23 29.44 7.88 7.16
N LEU A 24 30.05 9.05 7.37
CA LEU A 24 29.40 10.19 8.03
C LEU A 24 28.19 10.69 7.24
N MET A 25 28.27 10.74 5.91
CA MET A 25 27.13 11.11 5.07
C MET A 25 25.99 10.09 5.19
N ILE A 26 26.30 8.79 5.17
CA ILE A 26 25.30 7.73 5.34
C ILE A 26 24.66 7.82 6.73
N SER A 27 25.46 7.94 7.79
CA SER A 27 24.96 8.10 9.15
C SER A 27 24.12 9.37 9.30
N GLY A 28 24.58 10.50 8.73
CA GLY A 28 23.85 11.76 8.73
C GLY A 28 22.50 11.66 8.02
N LEU A 29 22.45 10.96 6.87
CA LEU A 29 21.22 10.70 6.15
C LEU A 29 20.27 9.82 6.98
N ILE A 30 20.77 8.75 7.61
CA ILE A 30 19.96 7.88 8.47
C ILE A 30 19.37 8.68 9.64
N VAL A 31 20.19 9.52 10.30
CA VAL A 31 19.73 10.38 11.40
C VAL A 31 18.67 11.37 10.91
N LEU A 32 18.87 12.00 9.75
CA LEU A 32 17.88 12.90 9.15
C LEU A 32 16.55 12.19 8.89
N ILE A 33 16.60 10.98 8.33
CA ILE A 33 15.41 10.16 8.08
C ILE A 33 14.72 9.80 9.40
N MET A 34 15.48 9.42 10.43
CA MET A 34 14.92 9.10 11.76
C MET A 34 14.24 10.31 12.40
N ILE A 35 14.86 11.49 12.34
CA ILE A 35 14.28 12.73 12.90
C ILE A 35 12.98 13.09 12.17
N ASN A 36 12.98 13.03 10.83
CA ASN A 36 11.80 13.34 10.04
C ASN A 36 10.71 12.26 10.16
N GLY A 37 11.07 11.01 10.45
CA GLY A 37 10.14 9.89 10.57
C GLY A 37 9.52 9.72 11.96
N PHE A 38 10.19 10.19 13.02
CA PHE A 38 9.75 10.00 14.41
C PHE A 38 8.37 10.59 14.70
N ASP A 39 8.02 11.68 14.03
CA ASP A 39 6.76 12.39 14.27
C ASP A 39 5.55 11.70 13.61
N ILE A 40 5.78 10.73 12.71
CA ILE A 40 4.71 10.09 11.91
C ILE A 40 3.75 9.26 12.78
N PHE A 41 4.28 8.46 13.72
CA PHE A 41 3.46 7.58 14.57
C PHE A 41 3.19 8.15 15.97
N TRP A 42 3.68 9.36 16.24
CA TRP A 42 3.54 9.98 17.55
C TRP A 42 2.09 10.45 17.76
N PRO A 43 1.40 10.03 18.84
CA PRO A 43 0.01 10.44 19.08
C PRO A 43 -0.02 11.92 19.51
N ARG A 44 -0.26 12.80 18.53
CA ARG A 44 -0.37 14.25 18.73
C ARG A 44 -1.62 14.60 19.52
N GLN A 45 -1.50 15.65 20.33
CA GLN A 45 -2.63 16.14 21.11
C GLN A 45 -3.73 16.69 20.19
N ILE A 46 -4.97 16.42 20.56
CA ILE A 46 -6.15 16.90 19.87
C ILE A 46 -6.48 18.29 20.42
N VAL A 47 -6.52 19.28 19.53
CA VAL A 47 -6.90 20.65 19.87
C VAL A 47 -8.34 20.91 19.45
N ARG A 48 -9.07 21.69 20.24
CA ARG A 48 -10.36 22.28 19.88
C ARG A 48 -10.19 23.79 19.76
N PHE A 49 -10.41 24.31 18.56
CA PHE A 49 -10.47 25.73 18.28
C PHE A 49 -11.92 26.20 18.29
N THR A 50 -12.17 27.31 18.95
CA THR A 50 -13.42 28.08 18.79
C THR A 50 -13.11 29.27 17.91
N LEU A 51 -13.82 29.38 16.80
CA LEU A 51 -13.63 30.41 15.80
C LEU A 51 -14.53 31.63 16.07
N ARG A 52 -14.19 32.76 15.45
CA ARG A 52 -14.92 34.03 15.60
C ARG A 52 -16.37 33.96 15.13
N ASP A 53 -16.66 33.08 14.17
CA ASP A 53 -18.03 32.81 13.69
C ASP A 53 -18.87 31.96 14.67
N GLY A 54 -18.30 31.58 15.82
CA GLY A 54 -18.94 30.74 16.84
C GLY A 54 -18.83 29.24 16.57
N THR A 55 -18.28 28.83 15.42
CA THR A 55 -18.07 27.42 15.12
C THR A 55 -16.90 26.86 15.91
N ALA A 56 -16.96 25.56 16.21
CA ALA A 56 -15.87 24.85 16.86
C ALA A 56 -15.31 23.78 15.91
N VAL A 57 -13.99 23.72 15.82
CA VAL A 57 -13.27 22.73 15.00
C VAL A 57 -12.29 21.98 15.88
N MET A 58 -12.21 20.67 15.71
CA MET A 58 -11.30 19.81 16.47
C MET A 58 -10.38 19.06 15.51
N GLY A 59 -9.15 18.80 15.93
CA GLY A 59 -8.22 17.99 15.16
C GLY A 59 -6.80 18.01 15.70
N GLU A 60 -5.86 17.50 14.93
CA GLU A 60 -4.43 17.57 15.23
C GLU A 60 -3.77 18.71 14.47
N VAL A 61 -2.92 19.50 15.15
CA VAL A 61 -2.14 20.53 14.46
C VAL A 61 -1.10 19.84 13.56
N ALA A 62 -1.25 20.00 12.25
CA ALA A 62 -0.37 19.39 11.26
C ALA A 62 0.84 20.29 10.97
N GLU A 63 0.59 21.57 10.72
CA GLU A 63 1.59 22.54 10.25
C GLU A 63 1.18 23.97 10.65
N ARG A 64 2.15 24.88 10.79
CA ARG A 64 1.93 26.31 10.98
C ARG A 64 2.78 27.08 9.99
N GLU A 65 2.16 27.99 9.26
CA GLU A 65 2.81 28.74 8.19
C GLU A 65 2.53 30.24 8.35
N LEU A 66 3.47 31.08 7.93
CA LEU A 66 3.26 32.52 7.81
C LEU A 66 2.31 32.82 6.65
N VAL A 67 1.37 33.75 6.83
CA VAL A 67 0.50 34.19 5.75
C VAL A 67 1.32 35.06 4.78
N PRO A 68 1.39 34.71 3.48
CA PRO A 68 2.09 35.53 2.50
C PRO A 68 1.57 36.96 2.50
N HIS A 69 2.47 37.94 2.45
CA HIS A 69 2.14 39.38 2.36
C HIS A 69 1.47 39.99 3.61
N GLN A 70 1.39 39.28 4.73
CA GLN A 70 0.84 39.82 5.98
C GLN A 70 1.82 39.61 7.14
N LYS A 71 2.51 40.69 7.54
CA LYS A 71 3.56 40.62 8.59
C LYS A 71 2.97 40.17 9.92
N GLY A 72 3.48 39.07 10.46
CA GLY A 72 3.11 38.55 11.77
C GLY A 72 1.79 37.77 11.81
N ALA A 73 1.13 37.58 10.66
CA ALA A 73 -0.03 36.70 10.55
C ALA A 73 0.41 35.26 10.27
N TYR A 74 -0.21 34.31 10.96
CA TYR A 74 0.04 32.89 10.79
C TYR A 74 -1.27 32.18 10.49
N ARG A 75 -1.18 31.11 9.71
CA ARG A 75 -2.26 30.14 9.51
C ARG A 75 -1.83 28.78 10.04
N THR A 76 -2.75 28.10 10.68
CA THR A 76 -2.54 26.77 11.23
C THR A 76 -3.28 25.75 10.36
N LYS A 77 -2.57 24.75 9.86
CA LYS A 77 -3.16 23.59 9.19
C LYS A 77 -3.60 22.60 10.25
N LEU A 78 -4.91 22.42 10.37
CA LEU A 78 -5.50 21.47 11.28
C LEU A 78 -5.92 20.21 10.50
N LYS A 79 -5.48 19.04 10.95
CA LYS A 79 -6.02 17.76 10.49
C LYS A 79 -7.35 17.53 11.21
N VAL A 80 -8.44 17.98 10.60
CA VAL A 80 -9.80 17.90 11.16
C VAL A 80 -10.34 16.47 11.08
N GLY A 81 -9.77 15.63 10.20
CA GLY A 81 -10.28 14.27 9.98
C GLY A 81 -11.70 14.28 9.43
N ASN A 82 -12.43 13.19 9.67
CA ASN A 82 -13.84 13.03 9.30
C ASN A 82 -14.12 13.37 7.83
N ARG A 83 -13.38 12.73 6.91
CA ARG A 83 -13.46 13.00 5.46
C ARG A 83 -14.88 12.88 4.91
N ASP A 84 -15.66 11.97 5.48
CA ASP A 84 -17.07 11.73 5.22
C ASP A 84 -17.99 12.89 5.64
N VAL A 85 -17.66 13.59 6.73
CA VAL A 85 -18.47 14.70 7.26
C VAL A 85 -18.10 16.04 6.62
N TYR A 86 -16.80 16.32 6.50
CA TYR A 86 -16.30 17.62 6.04
C TYR A 86 -15.82 17.63 4.58
N GLY A 87 -15.70 16.47 3.93
CA GLY A 87 -15.16 16.35 2.57
C GLY A 87 -13.65 16.55 2.46
N MET A 88 -12.95 16.85 3.55
CA MET A 88 -11.53 17.21 3.58
C MET A 88 -10.87 16.80 4.90
N ASP A 89 -9.64 16.28 4.84
CA ASP A 89 -8.90 15.86 6.04
C ASP A 89 -8.17 17.02 6.73
N PHE A 90 -7.83 18.06 5.96
CA PHE A 90 -7.02 19.17 6.40
C PHE A 90 -7.70 20.50 6.10
N ARG A 91 -7.79 21.36 7.10
CA ARG A 91 -8.33 22.72 6.98
C ARG A 91 -7.28 23.72 7.43
N TRP A 92 -7.04 24.74 6.61
CA TRP A 92 -6.29 25.92 7.05
C TRP A 92 -7.21 26.84 7.82
N ILE A 93 -6.73 27.30 8.97
CA ILE A 93 -7.44 28.23 9.85
C ILE A 93 -6.49 29.40 10.11
N ASP A 94 -6.93 30.61 9.79
CA ASP A 94 -6.17 31.80 10.11
C ASP A 94 -6.17 32.01 11.62
N ASN A 95 -4.98 32.22 12.21
CA ASN A 95 -4.86 32.34 13.66
C ASN A 95 -5.61 33.57 14.21
N ALA A 96 -5.89 34.57 13.36
CA ALA A 96 -6.70 35.74 13.71
C ALA A 96 -8.18 35.41 13.97
N ASP A 97 -8.67 34.30 13.40
CA ASP A 97 -10.05 33.85 13.58
C ASP A 97 -10.22 32.94 14.81
N ILE A 98 -9.12 32.49 15.41
CA ILE A 98 -9.14 31.62 16.59
C ILE A 98 -9.38 32.49 17.84
N VAL A 99 -10.57 32.35 18.43
CA VAL A 99 -10.95 33.03 19.67
C VAL A 99 -10.38 32.32 20.90
N SER A 100 -10.46 30.99 20.91
CA SER A 100 -9.90 30.18 22.00
C SER A 100 -9.36 28.86 21.51
N GLN A 101 -8.31 28.40 22.18
CA GLN A 101 -7.65 27.12 21.94
C GLN A 101 -7.70 26.29 23.22
N THR A 102 -8.29 25.10 23.16
CA THR A 102 -8.35 24.17 24.29
C THR A 102 -7.87 22.77 23.90
N TYR A 103 -7.40 22.00 24.89
CA TYR A 103 -7.01 20.60 24.73
C TYR A 103 -7.92 19.74 25.61
N PRO A 104 -9.10 19.33 25.12
CA PRO A 104 -10.06 18.61 25.94
C PRO A 104 -9.49 17.26 26.36
N VAL A 105 -9.51 16.96 27.66
CA VAL A 105 -8.93 15.73 28.21
C VAL A 105 -9.56 14.49 27.55
N HIS A 106 -10.89 14.46 27.46
CA HIS A 106 -11.65 13.34 26.90
C HIS A 106 -11.79 13.35 25.37
N ALA A 107 -10.98 14.14 24.65
CA ALA A 107 -10.97 14.09 23.19
C ALA A 107 -10.38 12.76 22.72
N LEU A 108 -11.09 12.11 21.80
CA LEU A 108 -10.79 10.77 21.33
C LEU A 108 -10.48 10.79 19.83
N THR A 109 -9.46 10.03 19.44
CA THR A 109 -9.21 9.66 18.04
C THR A 109 -9.80 8.29 17.78
N VAL A 110 -10.72 8.23 16.83
CA VAL A 110 -11.28 7.01 16.26
C VAL A 110 -10.50 6.72 14.98
N GLU A 111 -9.63 5.73 15.01
CA GLU A 111 -8.96 5.28 13.80
C GLU A 111 -9.89 4.33 13.04
N ARG A 112 -10.18 4.68 11.79
CA ARG A 112 -11.09 3.92 10.93
C ARG A 112 -10.30 3.22 9.82
N ARG A 113 -10.92 2.20 9.24
CA ARG A 113 -10.43 1.48 8.07
C ARG A 113 -10.64 2.28 6.79
N GLU A 114 -11.65 3.12 6.80
CA GLU A 114 -12.07 3.97 5.68
C GLU A 114 -12.28 5.40 6.16
N TRP A 115 -12.13 6.37 5.26
CA TRP A 115 -12.40 7.80 5.52
C TRP A 115 -11.49 8.45 6.58
N GLY A 116 -10.36 7.81 6.88
CA GLY A 116 -9.34 8.29 7.80
C GLY A 116 -9.80 8.45 9.25
N ASN A 117 -8.97 9.11 10.06
CA ASN A 117 -9.26 9.36 11.48
C ASN A 117 -10.52 10.21 11.66
N LEU A 118 -11.28 9.88 12.71
CA LEU A 118 -12.36 10.70 13.22
C LEU A 118 -12.03 11.24 14.61
N TYR A 119 -12.25 12.54 14.82
CA TYR A 119 -11.99 13.21 16.11
C TYR A 119 -13.31 13.64 16.76
N GLY A 120 -13.46 13.36 18.05
CA GLY A 120 -14.65 13.75 18.80
C GLY A 120 -14.68 13.20 20.22
N PHE A 121 -15.88 13.16 20.80
CA PHE A 121 -16.14 12.64 22.14
C PHE A 121 -17.03 11.40 22.07
N LEU A 122 -16.65 10.35 22.79
CA LEU A 122 -17.46 9.14 22.87
C LEU A 122 -18.80 9.45 23.56
N TYR A 123 -19.92 9.23 22.87
CA TYR A 123 -21.25 9.43 23.43
C TYR A 123 -21.89 8.12 23.88
N GLY A 124 -21.91 7.11 22.99
CA GLY A 124 -22.50 5.82 23.34
C GLY A 124 -22.58 4.84 22.17
N LEU A 125 -23.25 3.73 22.42
CA LEU A 125 -23.58 2.73 21.41
C LEU A 125 -25.04 2.90 21.01
N ARG A 126 -25.30 3.01 19.72
CA ARG A 126 -26.66 2.97 19.17
C ARG A 126 -27.07 1.51 18.98
N ARG A 127 -28.20 1.13 19.57
CA ARG A 127 -28.82 -0.18 19.35
C ARG A 127 -30.30 0.03 19.04
N ASN A 128 -30.69 -0.32 17.82
CA ASN A 128 -32.02 -0.03 17.26
C ASN A 128 -32.32 1.49 17.30
N GLU A 129 -33.14 1.95 18.25
CA GLU A 129 -33.62 3.34 18.37
C GLU A 129 -33.11 4.07 19.62
N GLY A 130 -32.31 3.42 20.47
CA GLY A 130 -31.78 4.01 21.70
C GLY A 130 -30.26 4.15 21.69
N VAL A 131 -29.75 5.25 22.26
CA VAL A 131 -28.33 5.42 22.56
C VAL A 131 -28.09 5.01 24.01
N GLN A 132 -27.28 3.98 24.22
CA GLN A 132 -26.85 3.57 25.55
C GLN A 132 -25.46 4.14 25.84
N PRO A 133 -25.22 4.76 27.01
CA PRO A 133 -23.90 5.25 27.36
C PRO A 133 -22.94 4.06 27.48
N LEU A 134 -21.82 4.14 26.77
CA LEU A 134 -20.81 3.08 26.75
C LEU A 134 -19.63 3.49 27.62
N LYS A 135 -19.31 2.67 28.63
CA LYS A 135 -18.09 2.85 29.44
C LYS A 135 -16.86 2.35 28.66
N ALA A 136 -15.69 2.87 29.01
CA ALA A 136 -14.41 2.52 28.38
C ALA A 136 -14.10 0.99 28.39
N GLU A 137 -14.50 0.27 29.45
CA GLU A 137 -14.32 -1.19 29.55
C GLU A 137 -15.14 -1.96 28.50
N GLY A 138 -16.35 -1.50 28.21
CA GLY A 138 -17.21 -2.10 27.17
C GLY A 138 -16.73 -1.81 25.75
N LEU A 139 -15.92 -0.76 25.57
CA LEU A 139 -15.34 -0.39 24.27
C LEU A 139 -14.27 -1.39 23.81
N ALA A 140 -13.44 -1.87 24.75
CA ALA A 140 -12.37 -2.82 24.45
C ALA A 140 -12.92 -4.19 24.01
N SER A 141 -13.94 -4.70 24.70
CA SER A 141 -14.60 -5.95 24.33
C SER A 141 -15.33 -5.83 22.98
N LEU A 142 -16.02 -4.71 22.75
CA LEU A 142 -16.69 -4.40 21.50
C LEU A 142 -15.71 -4.42 20.31
N LEU A 143 -14.54 -3.80 20.45
CA LEU A 143 -13.50 -3.81 19.42
C LEU A 143 -12.88 -5.19 19.22
N ALA A 144 -12.66 -5.96 20.29
CA ALA A 144 -12.11 -7.31 20.18
C ALA A 144 -13.05 -8.25 19.40
N GLU A 145 -14.35 -8.20 19.70
CA GLU A 145 -15.39 -8.90 18.95
C GLU A 145 -15.43 -8.47 17.48
N ASN A 146 -15.36 -7.17 17.23
CA ASN A 146 -15.35 -6.62 15.88
C ASN A 146 -14.12 -7.07 15.07
N HIS A 147 -12.95 -7.08 15.70
CA HIS A 147 -11.71 -7.55 15.07
C HIS A 147 -11.79 -9.04 14.71
N ALA A 148 -12.37 -9.86 15.58
CA ALA A 148 -12.62 -11.27 15.30
C ALA A 148 -13.59 -11.46 14.12
N LEU A 149 -14.66 -10.67 14.08
CA LEU A 149 -15.64 -10.68 12.99
C LEU A 149 -15.00 -10.28 11.65
N TYR A 150 -14.21 -9.19 11.65
CA TYR A 150 -13.46 -8.75 10.48
C TYR A 150 -12.50 -9.83 9.98
N LYS A 151 -11.72 -10.45 10.88
CA LYS A 151 -10.82 -11.56 10.51
C LYS A 151 -11.58 -12.72 9.87
N LYS A 152 -12.77 -13.06 10.39
CA LYS A 152 -13.61 -14.12 9.84
C LYS A 152 -14.12 -13.79 8.44
N ILE A 153 -14.62 -12.56 8.24
CA ILE A 153 -15.05 -12.06 6.92
C ILE A 153 -13.89 -12.15 5.92
N ARG A 154 -12.72 -11.62 6.28
CA ARG A 154 -11.53 -11.64 5.41
C ARG A 154 -11.05 -13.05 5.10
N TYR A 155 -11.17 -13.98 6.03
CA TYR A 155 -10.83 -15.38 5.81
C TYR A 155 -11.77 -16.01 4.77
N VAL A 156 -13.09 -15.82 4.92
CA VAL A 156 -14.07 -16.33 3.95
C VAL A 156 -13.84 -15.72 2.56
N GLU A 157 -13.65 -14.41 2.46
CA GLU A 157 -13.39 -13.71 1.19
C GLU A 157 -12.07 -14.17 0.52
N LYS A 158 -10.94 -14.00 1.22
CA LYS A 158 -9.61 -14.19 0.61
C LYS A 158 -9.22 -15.66 0.50
N LYS A 159 -9.62 -16.51 1.45
CA LYS A 159 -9.17 -17.91 1.49
C LYS A 159 -10.21 -18.87 0.93
N GLU A 160 -11.44 -18.84 1.45
CA GLU A 160 -12.45 -19.82 1.04
C GLU A 160 -12.98 -19.52 -0.37
N ILE A 161 -13.58 -18.36 -0.57
CA ILE A 161 -14.09 -17.90 -1.88
C ILE A 161 -12.93 -17.77 -2.88
N GLY A 162 -11.80 -17.20 -2.46
CA GLY A 162 -10.61 -17.10 -3.31
C GLY A 162 -10.12 -18.45 -3.86
N ASN A 163 -10.08 -19.50 -3.04
CA ASN A 163 -9.72 -20.85 -3.48
C ASN A 163 -10.77 -21.47 -4.40
N ILE A 164 -12.06 -21.23 -4.14
CA ILE A 164 -13.15 -21.68 -5.02
C ILE A 164 -13.01 -21.02 -6.40
N ASN A 165 -12.84 -19.70 -6.45
CA ASN A 165 -12.65 -18.95 -7.70
C ASN A 165 -11.43 -19.43 -8.48
N TYR A 166 -10.29 -19.67 -7.81
CA TYR A 166 -9.10 -20.24 -8.45
C TYR A 166 -9.37 -21.61 -9.08
N ARG A 167 -10.11 -22.49 -8.39
CA ARG A 167 -10.49 -23.81 -8.91
C ARG A 167 -11.49 -23.70 -10.06
N MET A 168 -12.47 -22.82 -9.97
CA MET A 168 -13.44 -22.56 -11.03
C MET A 168 -12.74 -22.10 -12.30
N GLU A 169 -11.79 -21.16 -12.18
CA GLU A 169 -11.03 -20.66 -13.33
C GLU A 169 -10.17 -21.78 -13.96
N LYS A 170 -9.55 -22.63 -13.14
CA LYS A 170 -8.81 -23.81 -13.65
C LYS A 170 -9.73 -24.76 -14.44
N PHE A 171 -10.94 -25.01 -13.97
CA PHE A 171 -11.90 -25.88 -14.68
C PHE A 171 -12.47 -25.20 -15.93
N ARG A 172 -12.67 -23.88 -15.91
CA ARG A 172 -13.07 -23.09 -17.08
C ARG A 172 -12.05 -23.20 -18.21
N LEU A 173 -10.76 -23.00 -17.91
CA LEU A 173 -9.68 -23.15 -18.88
C LEU A 173 -9.57 -24.59 -19.41
N ALA A 174 -9.76 -25.59 -18.54
CA ALA A 174 -9.80 -27.00 -18.96
C ALA A 174 -10.98 -27.29 -19.89
N LEU A 175 -12.16 -26.71 -19.62
CA LEU A 175 -13.35 -26.84 -20.46
C LEU A 175 -13.13 -26.20 -21.83
N GLU A 176 -12.56 -25.00 -21.89
CA GLU A 176 -12.20 -24.34 -23.15
C GLU A 176 -11.20 -25.18 -23.97
N GLY A 177 -10.18 -25.75 -23.31
CA GLY A 177 -9.21 -26.65 -23.95
C GLY A 177 -9.80 -27.96 -24.47
N LEU A 178 -10.85 -28.49 -23.83
CA LEU A 178 -11.57 -29.68 -24.30
C LEU A 178 -12.52 -29.37 -25.46
N LYS A 179 -13.21 -28.23 -25.43
CA LYS A 179 -14.12 -27.79 -26.51
C LYS A 179 -13.38 -27.51 -27.81
N SER A 180 -12.10 -27.15 -27.75
CA SER A 180 -11.26 -26.93 -28.93
C SER A 180 -10.80 -28.23 -29.62
N GLN A 181 -11.00 -29.39 -29.01
CA GLN A 181 -10.60 -30.68 -29.58
C GLN A 181 -11.70 -31.26 -30.49
N HIS A 182 -11.34 -32.17 -31.39
CA HIS A 182 -12.31 -32.84 -32.25
C HIS A 182 -13.37 -33.58 -31.42
N PRO A 183 -14.68 -33.43 -31.73
CA PRO A 183 -15.75 -34.09 -30.99
C PRO A 183 -15.56 -35.62 -30.95
N SER A 184 -15.45 -36.17 -29.75
CA SER A 184 -15.33 -37.60 -29.47
C SER A 184 -16.13 -37.92 -28.21
N GLU A 185 -16.74 -39.10 -28.13
CA GLU A 185 -17.44 -39.59 -26.94
C GLU A 185 -16.57 -39.51 -25.66
N LYS A 186 -15.27 -39.81 -25.78
CA LYS A 186 -14.30 -39.68 -24.69
C LYS A 186 -14.09 -38.23 -24.23
N ILE A 187 -14.19 -37.28 -25.15
CA ILE A 187 -14.07 -35.83 -24.86
C ILE A 187 -15.37 -35.34 -24.23
N GLN A 188 -16.53 -35.79 -24.71
CA GLN A 188 -17.82 -35.44 -24.13
C GLN A 188 -17.92 -35.91 -22.67
N ASN A 189 -17.54 -37.15 -22.36
CA ASN A 189 -17.50 -37.66 -20.99
C ASN A 189 -16.59 -36.84 -20.06
N LYS A 190 -15.47 -36.30 -20.59
CA LYS A 190 -14.60 -35.39 -19.84
C LYS A 190 -15.22 -34.01 -19.63
N ILE A 191 -15.91 -33.49 -20.63
CA ILE A 191 -16.65 -32.23 -20.54
C ILE A 191 -17.72 -32.36 -19.45
N ASP A 192 -18.51 -33.43 -19.45
CA ASP A 192 -19.56 -33.68 -18.47
C ASP A 192 -18.97 -33.82 -17.05
N ALA A 193 -17.86 -34.54 -16.91
CA ALA A 193 -17.15 -34.65 -15.62
C ALA A 193 -16.61 -33.30 -15.10
N VAL A 194 -16.14 -32.41 -15.99
CA VAL A 194 -15.71 -31.05 -15.62
C VAL A 194 -16.91 -30.19 -15.24
N MET A 195 -18.01 -30.26 -15.99
CA MET A 195 -19.24 -29.52 -15.67
C MET A 195 -19.82 -29.91 -14.31
N ALA A 196 -19.87 -31.21 -13.99
CA ALA A 196 -20.32 -31.68 -12.67
C ALA A 196 -19.44 -31.13 -11.52
N ARG A 197 -18.12 -31.04 -11.74
CA ARG A 197 -17.19 -30.44 -10.76
C ARG A 197 -17.40 -28.93 -10.62
N MET A 198 -17.70 -28.24 -11.72
CA MET A 198 -18.02 -26.81 -11.70
C MET A 198 -19.31 -26.54 -10.92
N GLU A 199 -20.35 -27.34 -11.15
CA GLU A 199 -21.62 -27.24 -10.42
C GLU A 199 -21.42 -27.43 -8.90
N HIS A 200 -20.63 -28.42 -8.49
CA HIS A 200 -20.28 -28.59 -7.08
C HIS A 200 -19.56 -27.36 -6.49
N LEU A 201 -18.60 -26.78 -7.22
CA LEU A 201 -17.89 -25.58 -6.79
C LEU A 201 -18.82 -24.36 -6.71
N GLU A 202 -19.76 -24.23 -7.63
CA GLU A 202 -20.75 -23.16 -7.64
C GLU A 202 -21.69 -23.26 -6.42
N ASN A 203 -22.13 -24.47 -6.06
CA ASN A 203 -22.90 -24.69 -4.84
C ASN A 203 -22.08 -24.34 -3.58
N SER A 204 -20.80 -24.73 -3.55
CA SER A 204 -19.89 -24.34 -2.45
C SER A 204 -19.69 -22.82 -2.38
N TYR A 205 -19.60 -22.15 -3.53
CA TYR A 205 -19.50 -20.69 -3.61
C TYR A 205 -20.73 -20.03 -3.00
N ARG A 206 -21.94 -20.47 -3.39
CA ARG A 206 -23.21 -19.94 -2.89
C ARG A 206 -23.35 -20.10 -1.37
N GLU A 207 -22.92 -21.24 -0.82
CA GLU A 207 -22.90 -21.45 0.63
C GLU A 207 -21.98 -20.44 1.36
N LYS A 208 -20.78 -20.21 0.82
CA LYS A 208 -19.83 -19.25 1.38
C LYS A 208 -20.28 -17.81 1.21
N GLU A 209 -20.94 -17.48 0.11
CA GLU A 209 -21.58 -16.19 -0.12
C GLU A 209 -22.70 -15.93 0.90
N ALA A 210 -23.59 -16.90 1.13
CA ALA A 210 -24.62 -16.78 2.17
C ALA A 210 -24.02 -16.59 3.58
N THR A 211 -22.94 -17.31 3.88
CA THR A 211 -22.18 -17.11 5.14
C THR A 211 -21.62 -15.70 5.23
N LEU A 212 -21.05 -15.18 4.13
CA LEU A 212 -20.48 -13.84 4.08
C LEU A 212 -21.54 -12.76 4.30
N VAL A 213 -22.71 -12.90 3.66
CA VAL A 213 -23.86 -11.99 3.86
C VAL A 213 -24.27 -11.96 5.33
N ALA A 214 -24.46 -13.13 5.97
CA ALA A 214 -24.83 -13.20 7.38
C ALA A 214 -23.79 -12.57 8.33
N LEU A 215 -22.48 -12.68 8.00
CA LEU A 215 -21.43 -12.02 8.77
C LEU A 215 -21.47 -10.50 8.61
N TYR A 216 -21.77 -9.98 7.42
CA TYR A 216 -21.94 -8.55 7.17
C TYR A 216 -23.18 -7.98 7.84
N GLU A 217 -24.29 -8.73 7.89
CA GLU A 217 -25.48 -8.33 8.66
C GLU A 217 -25.14 -8.17 10.14
N LYS A 218 -24.45 -9.16 10.72
CA LYS A 218 -23.97 -9.08 12.11
C LYS A 218 -23.03 -7.89 12.36
N ALA A 219 -22.24 -7.49 11.35
CA ALA A 219 -21.33 -6.35 11.45
C ALA A 219 -22.08 -5.00 11.44
N ARG A 220 -23.24 -4.92 10.78
CA ARG A 220 -24.07 -3.70 10.69
C ARG A 220 -24.89 -3.41 11.94
N GLU A 221 -25.13 -4.40 12.80
CA GLU A 221 -25.94 -4.25 14.01
C GLU A 221 -25.36 -3.27 15.05
N LYS A 222 -24.06 -2.97 14.97
CA LYS A 222 -23.34 -2.22 15.99
C LYS A 222 -22.84 -0.89 15.43
N GLU A 223 -23.45 0.19 15.91
CA GLU A 223 -23.11 1.56 15.53
C GLU A 223 -22.69 2.35 16.77
N LEU A 224 -21.60 3.12 16.65
CA LEU A 224 -21.12 4.01 17.69
C LEU A 224 -21.57 5.44 17.39
N VAL A 225 -21.98 6.17 18.43
CA VAL A 225 -22.27 7.61 18.32
C VAL A 225 -21.10 8.39 18.90
N VAL A 226 -20.54 9.28 18.08
CA VAL A 226 -19.44 10.19 18.45
C VAL A 226 -19.93 11.62 18.31
N LEU A 227 -19.75 12.41 19.37
CA LEU A 227 -20.05 13.84 19.34
C LEU A 227 -18.88 14.62 18.73
N LEU A 228 -19.16 15.37 17.68
CA LEU A 228 -18.19 16.22 17.00
C LEU A 228 -17.92 17.51 17.79
N ALA A 229 -16.94 18.29 17.31
CA ALA A 229 -16.51 19.53 17.95
C ALA A 229 -17.62 20.57 18.11
N ASP A 230 -18.57 20.58 17.17
CA ASP A 230 -19.74 21.46 17.10
C ASP A 230 -20.98 20.89 17.81
N GLY A 231 -20.87 19.69 18.40
CA GLY A 231 -21.96 19.02 19.11
C GLY A 231 -22.87 18.16 18.24
N ARG A 232 -22.61 18.03 16.93
CA ARG A 232 -23.34 17.09 16.08
C ARG A 232 -23.00 15.65 16.44
N GLU A 233 -24.00 14.78 16.41
CA GLU A 233 -23.84 13.33 16.58
C GLU A 233 -23.47 12.70 15.24
N GLU A 234 -22.33 12.03 15.19
CA GLU A 234 -21.89 11.25 14.04
C GLU A 234 -22.00 9.76 14.35
N ILE A 235 -22.63 9.01 13.44
CA ILE A 235 -22.88 7.58 13.60
C ILE A 235 -21.84 6.81 12.81
N VAL A 236 -20.99 6.07 13.50
CA VAL A 236 -19.88 5.32 12.92
C VAL A 236 -20.13 3.82 13.08
N PRO A 237 -20.23 3.05 11.99
CA PRO A 237 -20.29 1.59 12.06
C PRO A 237 -19.07 1.04 12.79
N VAL A 238 -19.28 0.24 13.84
CA VAL A 238 -18.17 -0.34 14.64
C VAL A 238 -17.25 -1.16 13.74
N PHE A 239 -17.79 -1.79 12.69
CA PHE A 239 -17.05 -2.55 11.69
C PHE A 239 -15.91 -1.76 11.03
N GLN A 240 -16.11 -0.47 10.79
CA GLN A 240 -15.10 0.41 10.19
C GLN A 240 -14.02 0.82 11.20
N ILE A 241 -14.19 0.57 12.49
CA ILE A 241 -13.29 1.06 13.52
C ILE A 241 -12.17 0.05 13.78
N ILE A 242 -10.94 0.54 13.81
CA ILE A 242 -9.73 -0.23 14.12
C ILE A 242 -9.41 -0.11 15.61
N ARG A 243 -9.35 1.12 16.12
CA ARG A 243 -9.05 1.40 17.53
C ARG A 243 -9.52 2.78 17.95
N PHE A 244 -9.53 2.97 19.26
CA PHE A 244 -9.71 4.27 19.90
C PHE A 244 -8.50 4.59 20.77
N TYR A 245 -8.16 5.87 20.83
CA TYR A 245 -7.16 6.35 21.77
C TYR A 245 -7.40 7.84 22.09
N ALA A 246 -7.01 8.26 23.29
CA ALA A 246 -7.15 9.64 23.75
C ALA A 246 -5.76 10.27 23.95
N PRO A 247 -5.18 10.91 22.91
CA PRO A 247 -3.80 11.45 22.96
C PRO A 247 -3.57 12.49 24.05
N ASN A 248 -4.63 13.15 24.51
CA ASN A 248 -4.59 14.20 25.52
C ASN A 248 -4.46 13.64 26.94
N GLU A 249 -4.95 12.42 27.19
CA GLU A 249 -4.83 11.71 28.48
C GLU A 249 -3.52 10.92 28.58
N MET A 250 -2.86 10.67 27.45
CA MET A 250 -1.66 9.86 27.39
C MET A 250 -0.43 10.57 27.98
N GLY A 251 0.14 9.98 29.02
CA GLY A 251 1.49 10.30 29.48
C GLY A 251 2.58 9.84 28.51
N ILE A 252 3.82 10.28 28.72
CA ILE A 252 4.95 10.00 27.83
C ILE A 252 5.16 8.48 27.63
N PHE A 253 5.07 7.68 28.69
CA PHE A 253 5.25 6.23 28.60
C PHE A 253 4.19 5.54 27.72
N SER A 254 2.91 5.95 27.82
CA SER A 254 1.86 5.38 26.98
C SER A 254 1.99 5.83 25.53
N LYS A 255 2.41 7.08 25.29
CA LYS A 255 2.74 7.56 23.93
C LYS A 255 3.87 6.77 23.29
N THR A 256 4.95 6.52 24.03
CA THR A 256 6.08 5.70 23.55
C THR A 256 5.64 4.26 23.26
N GLY A 257 4.86 3.64 24.14
CA GLY A 257 4.31 2.30 23.89
C GLY A 257 3.41 2.25 22.65
N PHE A 258 2.55 3.26 22.48
CA PHE A 258 1.69 3.40 21.31
C PHE A 258 2.49 3.57 20.02
N TYR A 259 3.56 4.38 20.05
CA TYR A 259 4.46 4.59 18.92
C TYR A 259 5.06 3.27 18.43
N PHE A 260 5.63 2.46 19.32
CA PHE A 260 6.23 1.17 18.94
C PHE A 260 5.18 0.18 18.43
N ALA A 261 3.99 0.15 19.03
CA ALA A 261 2.89 -0.67 18.54
C ALA A 261 2.46 -0.26 17.12
N LYS A 262 2.38 1.05 16.85
CA LYS A 262 2.05 1.59 15.53
C LYS A 262 3.13 1.36 14.49
N PHE A 263 4.39 1.51 14.87
CA PHE A 263 5.52 1.18 14.00
C PHE A 263 5.50 -0.31 13.61
N TRP A 264 5.27 -1.20 14.57
CA TRP A 264 5.19 -2.63 14.28
C TRP A 264 4.00 -2.99 13.38
N GLU A 265 2.83 -2.39 13.62
CA GLU A 265 1.67 -2.51 12.74
C GLU A 265 2.01 -2.01 11.32
N PHE A 266 2.64 -0.85 11.19
CA PHE A 266 3.04 -0.30 9.90
C PHE A 266 3.99 -1.25 9.13
N VAL A 267 4.91 -1.94 9.81
CA VAL A 267 5.85 -2.86 9.15
C VAL A 267 5.16 -4.15 8.68
N TRP A 268 4.16 -4.65 9.42
CA TRP A 268 3.59 -5.99 9.21
C TRP A 268 2.17 -6.04 8.63
N ASP A 269 1.43 -4.94 8.69
CA ASP A 269 0.04 -4.90 8.20
C ASP A 269 -0.02 -4.64 6.69
N ASP A 270 -1.19 -4.94 6.10
CA ASP A 270 -1.49 -4.64 4.69
C ASP A 270 -1.74 -3.13 4.49
N PRO A 271 -1.44 -2.57 3.30
CA PRO A 271 -1.77 -1.18 2.98
C PRO A 271 -3.29 -0.99 2.86
N ARG A 272 -3.74 0.21 3.21
CA ARG A 272 -5.15 0.66 3.16
C ARG A 272 -5.24 2.00 2.43
N GLU A 273 -6.44 2.38 2.00
CA GLU A 273 -6.71 3.72 1.44
C GLU A 273 -5.70 4.15 0.35
N ALA A 274 -5.53 3.34 -0.70
CA ALA A 274 -4.56 3.59 -1.77
C ALA A 274 -3.10 3.82 -1.30
N ASN A 275 -2.68 3.11 -0.23
CA ASN A 275 -1.37 3.23 0.42
C ASN A 275 -1.16 4.52 1.22
N THR A 276 -2.24 5.26 1.53
CA THR A 276 -2.14 6.44 2.43
C THR A 276 -2.21 6.06 3.91
N GLU A 277 -2.76 4.88 4.22
CA GLU A 277 -2.85 4.34 5.58
C GLU A 277 -2.53 2.84 5.59
N GLY A 278 -2.45 2.23 6.78
CA GLY A 278 -2.11 0.81 6.95
C GLY A 278 -0.62 0.54 6.96
N GLY A 279 -0.22 -0.67 6.58
CA GLY A 279 1.17 -1.11 6.60
C GLY A 279 1.82 -1.27 5.21
N VAL A 280 3.12 -1.56 5.22
CA VAL A 280 3.99 -1.66 4.03
C VAL A 280 4.52 -3.08 3.79
N PHE A 281 3.98 -4.07 4.51
CA PHE A 281 4.50 -5.44 4.46
C PHE A 281 4.60 -6.02 3.05
N PRO A 282 3.56 -5.95 2.18
CA PRO A 282 3.64 -6.51 0.84
C PRO A 282 4.73 -5.85 -0.03
N ALA A 283 4.99 -4.56 0.15
CA ALA A 283 6.02 -3.83 -0.58
C ALA A 283 7.44 -4.24 -0.14
N ILE A 284 7.66 -4.39 1.17
CA ILE A 284 8.93 -4.89 1.71
C ILE A 284 9.15 -6.34 1.25
N PHE A 285 8.14 -7.19 1.36
CA PHE A 285 8.24 -8.58 0.95
C PHE A 285 8.53 -8.70 -0.55
N GLY A 286 7.81 -7.95 -1.40
CA GLY A 286 8.00 -7.96 -2.85
C GLY A 286 9.41 -7.52 -3.26
N THR A 287 9.94 -6.47 -2.64
CA THR A 287 11.30 -5.97 -2.93
C THR A 287 12.38 -6.96 -2.49
N VAL A 288 12.26 -7.52 -1.28
CA VAL A 288 13.19 -8.56 -0.78
C VAL A 288 13.14 -9.80 -1.67
N MET A 289 11.93 -10.27 -2.02
CA MET A 289 11.76 -11.44 -2.88
C MET A 289 12.34 -11.21 -4.27
N MET A 290 12.15 -10.02 -4.86
CA MET A 290 12.71 -9.67 -6.15
C MET A 290 14.24 -9.69 -6.13
N VAL A 291 14.87 -9.07 -5.12
CA VAL A 291 16.33 -9.08 -4.95
C VAL A 291 16.85 -10.49 -4.71
N LEU A 292 16.15 -11.30 -3.92
CA LEU A 292 16.55 -12.67 -3.60
C LEU A 292 16.46 -13.58 -4.84
N ILE A 293 15.37 -13.54 -5.60
CA ILE A 293 15.22 -14.30 -6.84
C ILE A 293 16.29 -13.87 -7.85
N MET A 294 16.50 -12.56 -8.03
CA MET A 294 17.55 -12.04 -8.90
C MET A 294 18.94 -12.54 -8.47
N SER A 295 19.23 -12.52 -7.17
CA SER A 295 20.51 -12.98 -6.62
C SER A 295 20.70 -14.47 -6.85
N ILE A 296 19.69 -15.31 -6.57
CA ILE A 296 19.77 -16.76 -6.78
C ILE A 296 19.96 -17.09 -8.27
N ALA A 297 19.33 -16.35 -9.17
CA ALA A 297 19.49 -16.57 -10.61
C ALA A 297 20.85 -16.08 -11.15
N VAL A 298 21.27 -14.87 -10.75
CA VAL A 298 22.42 -14.18 -11.35
C VAL A 298 23.74 -14.54 -10.69
N VAL A 299 23.79 -14.69 -9.35
CA VAL A 299 25.04 -14.91 -8.63
C VAL A 299 25.74 -16.21 -9.03
N PRO A 300 25.07 -17.39 -9.11
CA PRO A 300 25.75 -18.62 -9.51
C PRO A 300 26.33 -18.53 -10.92
N LEU A 301 25.57 -17.99 -11.88
CA LEU A 301 26.03 -17.79 -13.25
C LEU A 301 27.21 -16.81 -13.31
N GLY A 302 27.14 -15.71 -12.56
CA GLY A 302 28.21 -14.71 -12.46
C GLY A 302 29.49 -15.28 -11.88
N VAL A 303 29.40 -16.04 -10.78
CA VAL A 303 30.55 -16.69 -10.13
C VAL A 303 31.16 -17.76 -11.04
N LEU A 304 30.35 -18.63 -11.66
CA LEU A 304 30.84 -19.63 -12.61
C LEU A 304 31.54 -19.00 -13.80
N THR A 305 30.98 -17.92 -14.36
CA THR A 305 31.58 -17.17 -15.47
C THR A 305 32.92 -16.54 -15.05
N ALA A 306 32.98 -15.96 -13.85
CA ALA A 306 34.21 -15.36 -13.32
C ALA A 306 35.32 -16.40 -13.09
N VAL A 307 34.98 -17.56 -12.52
CA VAL A 307 35.93 -18.67 -12.32
C VAL A 307 36.39 -19.23 -13.66
N TYR A 308 35.48 -19.48 -14.61
CA TYR A 308 35.83 -19.96 -15.94
C TYR A 308 36.77 -19.01 -16.66
N LEU A 309 36.45 -17.71 -16.69
CA LEU A 309 37.29 -16.69 -17.35
C LEU A 309 38.65 -16.47 -16.67
N LYS A 310 38.78 -16.84 -15.39
CA LYS A 310 40.01 -16.67 -14.63
C LYS A 310 40.92 -17.89 -14.71
N GLU A 311 40.36 -19.09 -14.61
CA GLU A 311 41.12 -20.33 -14.42
C GLU A 311 41.22 -21.17 -15.70
N TYR A 312 40.17 -21.20 -16.52
CA TYR A 312 40.06 -22.13 -17.65
C TYR A 312 40.15 -21.45 -19.02
N ALA A 313 39.69 -20.21 -19.12
CA ALA A 313 39.77 -19.45 -20.35
C ALA A 313 41.21 -19.00 -20.58
N GLY A 314 41.91 -19.65 -21.52
CA GLY A 314 43.20 -19.20 -22.01
C GLY A 314 43.14 -17.81 -22.66
N ASP A 315 44.29 -17.29 -23.09
CA ASP A 315 44.44 -15.91 -23.60
C ASP A 315 43.99 -15.76 -25.07
N SER A 316 42.81 -16.28 -25.38
CA SER A 316 42.19 -16.21 -26.70
C SER A 316 41.59 -14.84 -27.00
N PHE A 317 41.44 -14.50 -28.28
CA PHE A 317 40.77 -13.27 -28.69
C PHE A 317 39.35 -13.14 -28.11
N VAL A 318 38.61 -14.24 -28.04
CA VAL A 318 37.24 -14.27 -27.50
C VAL A 318 37.21 -13.99 -26.00
N SER A 319 38.09 -14.61 -25.20
CA SER A 319 38.15 -14.38 -23.75
C SER A 319 38.58 -12.95 -23.42
N ARG A 320 39.49 -12.37 -24.20
CA ARG A 320 39.88 -10.96 -24.09
C ARG A 320 38.72 -10.01 -24.40
N LEU A 321 37.94 -10.29 -25.45
CA LEU A 321 36.78 -9.50 -25.82
C LEU A 321 35.69 -9.57 -24.72
N VAL A 322 35.39 -10.76 -24.21
CA VAL A 322 34.43 -10.93 -23.10
C VAL A 322 34.89 -10.17 -21.85
N ARG A 323 36.17 -10.25 -21.48
CA ARG A 323 36.71 -9.52 -20.30
C ARG A 323 36.56 -8.00 -20.44
N ILE A 324 36.82 -7.46 -21.64
CA ILE A 324 36.62 -6.03 -21.94
C ILE A 324 35.13 -5.68 -21.83
N SER A 325 34.25 -6.48 -22.44
CA SER A 325 32.80 -6.25 -22.39
C SER A 325 32.26 -6.25 -20.97
N VAL A 326 32.66 -7.21 -20.11
CA VAL A 326 32.25 -7.26 -18.70
C VAL A 326 32.75 -6.03 -17.93
N SER A 327 34.00 -5.62 -18.14
CA SER A 327 34.56 -4.41 -17.52
C SER A 327 33.83 -3.14 -17.94
N ASN A 328 33.47 -3.03 -19.22
CA ASN A 328 32.69 -1.91 -19.72
C ASN A 328 31.26 -1.93 -19.16
N LEU A 329 30.62 -3.11 -19.11
CA LEU A 329 29.28 -3.29 -18.56
C LEU A 329 29.21 -2.86 -17.10
N ALA A 330 30.23 -3.17 -16.30
CA ALA A 330 30.33 -2.73 -14.90
C ALA A 330 30.48 -1.20 -14.75
N GLY A 331 30.98 -0.51 -15.78
CA GLY A 331 31.14 0.95 -15.80
C GLY A 331 29.95 1.72 -16.38
N VAL A 332 28.95 1.05 -16.95
CA VAL A 332 27.77 1.71 -17.52
C VAL A 332 26.82 2.15 -16.39
N PRO A 333 26.34 3.41 -16.40
CA PRO A 333 25.37 3.88 -15.42
C PRO A 333 24.05 3.08 -15.45
N SER A 334 23.48 2.79 -14.28
CA SER A 334 22.24 1.99 -14.15
C SER A 334 21.06 2.57 -14.93
N ILE A 335 20.98 3.90 -15.07
CA ILE A 335 19.93 4.57 -15.85
C ILE A 335 19.95 4.16 -17.32
N VAL A 336 21.14 3.94 -17.90
CA VAL A 336 21.30 3.52 -19.29
C VAL A 336 20.77 2.10 -19.48
N PHE A 337 21.05 1.20 -18.54
CA PHE A 337 20.46 -0.15 -18.56
C PHE A 337 18.94 -0.13 -18.43
N GLY A 338 18.39 0.77 -17.59
CA GLY A 338 16.95 0.93 -17.45
C GLY A 338 16.26 1.36 -18.75
N VAL A 339 16.76 2.43 -19.39
CA VAL A 339 16.19 2.95 -20.64
C VAL A 339 16.41 1.99 -21.81
N PHE A 340 17.60 1.36 -21.91
CA PHE A 340 17.86 0.33 -22.91
C PHE A 340 16.94 -0.88 -22.73
N GLY A 341 16.75 -1.34 -21.48
CA GLY A 341 15.85 -2.44 -21.16
C GLY A 341 14.40 -2.15 -21.57
N LEU A 342 13.90 -0.95 -21.27
CA LEU A 342 12.59 -0.49 -21.72
C LEU A 342 12.49 -0.50 -23.25
N GLY A 343 13.47 0.11 -23.93
CA GLY A 343 13.64 0.12 -25.39
C GLY A 343 13.56 -1.26 -26.02
N PHE A 344 14.39 -2.18 -25.52
CA PHE A 344 14.58 -3.50 -26.10
C PHE A 344 13.43 -4.46 -25.76
N PHE A 345 13.08 -4.60 -24.48
CA PHE A 345 12.10 -5.60 -24.06
C PHE A 345 10.66 -5.17 -24.35
N ILE A 346 10.33 -3.89 -24.16
CA ILE A 346 8.95 -3.42 -24.35
C ILE A 346 8.72 -3.02 -25.80
N TYR A 347 9.49 -2.07 -26.33
CA TYR A 347 9.19 -1.53 -27.65
C TYR A 347 9.60 -2.46 -28.79
N PHE A 348 10.79 -3.05 -28.71
CA PHE A 348 11.29 -3.93 -29.77
C PHE A 348 10.71 -5.36 -29.67
N TRP A 349 10.86 -6.01 -28.52
CA TRP A 349 10.46 -7.42 -28.37
C TRP A 349 8.95 -7.58 -28.15
N ALA A 350 8.38 -6.97 -27.11
CA ALA A 350 6.94 -7.09 -26.82
C ALA A 350 6.07 -6.38 -27.88
N GLY A 351 6.49 -5.22 -28.39
CA GLY A 351 5.83 -4.54 -29.51
C GLY A 351 5.84 -5.39 -30.79
N GLY A 352 6.96 -6.05 -31.09
CA GLY A 352 7.06 -6.98 -32.22
C GLY A 352 6.16 -8.21 -32.07
N LEU A 353 6.10 -8.81 -30.88
CA LEU A 353 5.20 -9.93 -30.56
C LEU A 353 3.72 -9.52 -30.64
N THR A 354 3.38 -8.35 -30.12
CA THR A 354 2.00 -7.85 -30.13
C THR A 354 1.52 -7.56 -31.55
N ASN A 355 2.36 -6.93 -32.39
CA ASN A 355 2.04 -6.73 -33.80
C ASN A 355 1.90 -8.06 -34.55
N SER A 356 2.76 -9.03 -34.26
CA SER A 356 2.69 -10.37 -34.89
C SER A 356 1.42 -11.13 -34.49
N PHE A 357 1.00 -11.03 -33.22
CA PHE A 357 -0.22 -11.65 -32.72
C PHE A 357 -1.49 -10.95 -33.21
N PHE A 358 -1.47 -9.61 -33.33
CA PHE A 358 -2.60 -8.83 -33.86
C PHE A 358 -2.83 -9.12 -35.35
N LEU A 359 -1.75 -9.29 -36.13
CA LEU A 359 -1.82 -9.68 -37.54
C LEU A 359 -2.37 -11.11 -37.75
N MET A 360 -2.16 -12.03 -36.80
CA MET A 360 -2.75 -13.38 -36.83
C MET A 360 -4.25 -13.40 -36.51
N ARG A 361 -4.76 -12.43 -35.72
CA ARG A 361 -6.17 -12.36 -35.32
C ARG A 361 -7.05 -11.61 -36.32
N CYS A 362 -6.44 -10.76 -37.16
CA CYS A 362 -7.09 -10.08 -38.28
C CYS A 362 -6.86 -10.84 -39.60
N GLN A 363 -7.09 -12.15 -39.63
CA GLN A 363 -7.35 -12.81 -40.91
C GLN A 363 -8.80 -12.47 -41.28
N PRO A 364 -9.06 -11.77 -42.41
CA PRO A 364 -10.41 -11.37 -42.76
C PRO A 364 -11.20 -12.66 -43.01
N LEU A 365 -12.16 -12.96 -42.14
CA LEU A 365 -13.32 -13.73 -42.55
C LEU A 365 -13.85 -13.00 -43.78
N ARG A 366 -13.68 -13.62 -44.95
CA ARG A 366 -14.26 -13.21 -46.22
C ARG A 366 -15.76 -13.07 -45.99
N MET A 367 -16.19 -11.84 -45.69
CA MET A 367 -17.60 -11.47 -45.62
C MET A 367 -18.18 -11.62 -47.01
N GLU A 368 -18.88 -12.72 -47.26
CA GLU A 368 -20.07 -12.60 -48.09
C GLU A 368 -21.16 -11.92 -47.25
N ARG A 369 -21.67 -10.82 -47.82
CA ARG A 369 -22.89 -10.07 -47.42
C ARG A 369 -22.76 -9.13 -46.23
N GLY A 370 -22.25 -7.93 -46.54
CA GLY A 370 -23.06 -6.71 -46.47
C GLY A 370 -23.62 -6.30 -45.12
N VAL A 371 -22.75 -5.81 -44.22
CA VAL A 371 -23.14 -4.81 -43.21
C VAL A 371 -22.01 -3.79 -43.06
N SER A 372 -22.34 -2.53 -43.30
CA SER A 372 -21.46 -1.36 -43.15
C SER A 372 -20.97 -1.24 -41.71
N CYS A 373 -19.66 -1.38 -41.49
CA CYS A 373 -19.03 -1.06 -40.21
C CYS A 373 -18.61 0.41 -40.24
N GLY A 374 -19.35 1.23 -39.48
CA GLY A 374 -19.11 2.66 -39.35
C GLY A 374 -17.73 2.98 -38.77
N GLN A 375 -17.10 3.99 -39.37
CA GLN A 375 -15.91 4.66 -38.87
C GLN A 375 -16.08 5.06 -37.40
N ARG A 376 -15.19 4.59 -36.52
CA ARG A 376 -14.80 5.34 -35.33
C ARG A 376 -13.29 5.49 -35.33
N SER A 377 -12.87 6.73 -35.53
CA SER A 377 -11.51 7.23 -35.34
C SER A 377 -11.08 7.15 -33.86
N PRO A 378 -9.77 7.10 -33.58
CA PRO A 378 -9.24 6.99 -32.22
C PRO A 378 -9.07 8.38 -31.59
N CYS A 379 -9.74 8.65 -30.47
CA CYS A 379 -9.39 9.78 -29.61
C CYS A 379 -8.31 9.35 -28.61
N ARG A 380 -7.12 9.94 -28.80
CA ARG A 380 -6.13 10.17 -27.75
C ARG A 380 -6.68 11.20 -26.76
N SER A 381 -6.51 10.93 -25.47
CA SER A 381 -6.13 11.90 -24.43
C SER A 381 -5.72 11.13 -23.19
#